data_AF-A0A8J8FFR3-F1
#
_entry.id   AF-A0A8J8FFR3-F1
#
_cell.length_a   1.000
_cell.length_b   1.000
_cell.length_c   1.000
_cell.angle_alpha   90.00
_cell.angle_beta   90.00
_cell.angle_gamma   90.00
#
_symmetry.space_group_name_H-M   'P 1'
#
loop_
_entity.id
_entity.type
_entity.pdbx_description
1 polymer ?
#
loop_
_entity_poly.entity_id
_entity_poly.type
_entity_poly.pdbx_seq_one_letter_code
_entity_poly.pdbx_strand_id
1 'polypeptide(L)'
;MRRKDAVYITKSLANKMYFEKRLHMKTNVGFYVLVVAIMAGCTQNAQHSEEATAAGGYDEYSASRLVTKPVAAWSEMLRHDTGWIGADGIYCTSLNGVDKPGQLNANSETMFWFSDCILGNIDTQADTLNGAWQMMNNSIAYFTGDEPNPNKITYHWRKDSTGKPISMFEPHTAKAQPGNYYWLGDGFLNHAMDSTLYIFAYLIRNIPGSIYPFEDIGVSLIALPKGSRPPFANQQQFDTPLFFTDAKGKTVFGICVLPNTKGAGAPKPDGYVYVYGVRGLSKELLVARVPDNAFEDFTAWRFWDGMGWNTDMHSCAALTDNISNEMSVSFMPDGRVIAAYQLKTSATSVVVAAGATPWGPFQPAKKVWDTPETYDDLDFYTYNAKAHPSLSKPGELLISYNVNSFDFLDDIVKHPYHLRPRFISVKY
;
A
#
# COMPACT_ATOMS: atom_id res chain seq x y z
N MET A 1 -10.85 -45.06 -12.98
CA MET A 1 -11.44 -44.21 -11.93
C MET A 1 -10.32 -43.85 -10.97
N ARG A 2 -9.52 -42.81 -11.30
CA ARG A 2 -9.64 -41.38 -10.91
C ARG A 2 -9.60 -41.16 -9.40
N ARG A 3 -8.69 -40.38 -8.80
CA ARG A 3 -7.47 -39.66 -9.24
C ARG A 3 -6.59 -39.52 -7.98
N LYS A 4 -5.30 -39.82 -8.11
CA LYS A 4 -4.24 -39.32 -7.23
C LYS A 4 -3.64 -38.13 -7.98
N ASP A 5 -3.87 -36.90 -7.52
CA ASP A 5 -3.18 -35.73 -8.08
C ASP A 5 -2.05 -35.36 -7.11
N ALA A 6 -0.86 -35.83 -7.49
CA ALA A 6 0.40 -35.55 -6.84
C ALA A 6 0.97 -34.22 -7.32
N VAL A 7 1.60 -33.54 -6.36
CA VAL A 7 2.51 -32.41 -6.48
C VAL A 7 3.44 -32.57 -7.70
N TYR A 8 3.47 -31.58 -8.59
CA TYR A 8 4.47 -31.49 -9.66
C TYR A 8 5.45 -30.37 -9.37
N ILE A 9 6.68 -30.80 -9.03
CA ILE A 9 7.90 -30.01 -9.06
C ILE A 9 8.50 -30.14 -10.45
N THR A 10 8.86 -29.02 -11.09
CA THR A 10 9.84 -29.02 -12.18
C THR A 10 10.76 -27.81 -12.05
N LYS A 11 12.00 -28.07 -11.60
CA LYS A 11 13.16 -27.22 -11.86
C LYS A 11 13.48 -27.24 -13.35
N SER A 12 13.62 -26.08 -13.99
CA SER A 12 14.22 -25.97 -15.32
C SER A 12 14.87 -24.60 -15.54
N LEU A 13 16.21 -24.61 -15.47
CA LEU A 13 17.16 -23.85 -16.30
C LEU A 13 16.59 -22.68 -17.12
N ALA A 14 16.56 -21.48 -16.53
CA ALA A 14 16.39 -20.21 -17.23
C ALA A 14 17.54 -19.22 -16.90
N ASN A 15 18.78 -19.72 -16.86
CA ASN A 15 20.00 -18.90 -16.76
C ASN A 15 20.91 -19.22 -17.93
N LYS A 16 20.56 -18.72 -19.12
CA LYS A 16 21.45 -18.51 -20.29
C LYS A 16 20.60 -18.18 -21.52
N MET A 17 20.16 -16.93 -21.65
CA MET A 17 19.88 -16.27 -22.93
C MET A 17 19.30 -14.90 -22.63
N TYR A 18 20.15 -13.91 -22.43
CA TYR A 18 19.92 -12.50 -22.80
C TYR A 18 21.23 -11.73 -22.62
N PHE A 19 22.27 -12.22 -23.28
CA PHE A 19 23.40 -11.42 -23.73
C PHE A 19 23.55 -11.68 -25.22
N GLU A 20 23.83 -10.62 -25.98
CA GLU A 20 23.96 -10.58 -27.44
C GLU A 20 22.66 -10.46 -28.25
N LYS A 21 22.29 -9.22 -28.58
CA LYS A 21 22.25 -8.73 -29.97
C LYS A 21 21.75 -7.29 -30.01
N ARG A 22 22.65 -6.36 -30.30
CA ARG A 22 22.48 -5.31 -31.32
C ARG A 22 23.77 -4.50 -31.43
N LEU A 23 24.54 -4.78 -32.48
CA LEU A 23 25.54 -3.88 -33.02
C LEU A 23 25.17 -3.59 -34.48
N HIS A 24 25.37 -2.34 -34.88
CA HIS A 24 25.26 -1.71 -36.21
C HIS A 24 24.01 -0.88 -36.50
N MET A 25 24.11 0.43 -36.26
CA MET A 25 24.03 1.40 -37.37
C MET A 25 24.94 2.61 -37.11
N LYS A 26 25.57 3.09 -38.19
CA LYS A 26 26.66 4.08 -38.24
C LYS A 26 26.18 5.54 -38.08
N THR A 27 27.06 6.36 -37.47
CA THR A 27 27.38 7.80 -37.70
C THR A 27 26.22 8.80 -37.91
N ASN A 28 26.15 9.95 -37.23
CA ASN A 28 27.18 10.98 -37.20
C ASN A 28 26.85 12.13 -36.20
N VAL A 29 27.90 12.91 -35.89
CA VAL A 29 27.93 14.31 -35.35
C VAL A 29 27.97 14.52 -33.84
N GLY A 30 29.01 15.24 -33.40
CA GLY A 30 28.90 16.17 -32.26
C GLY A 30 30.07 16.15 -31.27
N PHE A 31 31.13 16.90 -31.57
CA PHE A 31 32.22 17.25 -30.65
C PHE A 31 31.70 17.87 -29.34
N TYR A 32 32.10 17.35 -28.18
CA TYR A 32 32.26 18.13 -26.95
C TYR A 32 33.47 17.63 -26.16
N VAL A 33 34.34 18.59 -25.85
CA VAL A 33 35.58 18.46 -25.08
C VAL A 33 35.23 18.19 -23.62
N LEU A 34 35.74 17.09 -23.05
CA LEU A 34 35.76 16.86 -21.60
C LEU A 34 37.20 17.06 -21.11
N VAL A 35 37.39 18.05 -20.25
CA VAL A 35 38.64 18.28 -19.53
C VAL A 35 38.74 17.26 -18.39
N VAL A 36 39.84 16.51 -18.38
CA VAL A 36 40.21 15.55 -17.34
C VAL A 36 40.78 16.30 -16.13
N ALA A 37 40.31 15.92 -14.94
CA ALA A 37 40.82 16.38 -13.66
C ALA A 37 42.25 15.87 -13.41
N ILE A 38 43.11 16.72 -12.83
CA ILE A 38 44.30 16.28 -12.10
C ILE A 38 44.18 16.78 -10.66
N MET A 39 43.98 15.83 -9.77
CA MET A 39 44.18 15.96 -8.32
C MET A 39 45.69 16.04 -8.07
N ALA A 40 46.14 17.12 -7.42
CA ALA A 40 47.42 17.16 -6.74
C ALA A 40 47.14 17.25 -5.24
N GLY A 41 47.47 16.18 -4.52
CA GLY A 41 47.45 16.16 -3.07
C GLY A 41 48.63 16.91 -2.48
N CYS A 42 48.39 17.58 -1.36
CA CYS A 42 49.40 17.78 -0.32
C CYS A 42 48.74 17.45 1.02
N THR A 43 49.24 16.38 1.64
CA THR A 43 49.05 16.03 3.05
C THR A 43 49.78 17.03 3.95
N GLN A 44 49.12 17.51 5.00
CA GLN A 44 49.82 17.88 6.23
C GLN A 44 48.92 17.69 7.45
N ASN A 45 49.38 16.81 8.33
CA ASN A 45 48.88 16.58 9.68
C ASN A 45 48.90 17.88 10.49
N ALA A 46 47.77 18.22 11.08
CA ALA A 46 47.73 19.03 12.29
C ALA A 46 46.73 18.38 13.25
N GLN A 47 47.26 17.77 14.31
CA GLN A 47 46.48 17.38 15.48
C GLN A 47 45.88 18.64 16.10
N HIS A 48 44.56 18.78 16.06
CA HIS A 48 43.83 19.67 16.94
C HIS A 48 42.91 18.83 17.81
N SER A 49 43.17 18.89 19.11
CA SER A 49 42.33 18.35 20.17
C SER A 49 40.93 18.96 20.10
N GLU A 50 39.92 18.10 19.91
CA GLU A 50 38.51 18.45 20.09
C GLU A 50 38.23 18.71 21.57
N GLU A 51 38.16 19.97 21.98
CA GLU A 51 37.31 20.35 23.10
C GLU A 51 35.90 20.60 22.55
N ALA A 52 35.09 19.54 22.59
CA ALA A 52 33.65 19.63 22.35
C ALA A 52 33.00 20.44 23.48
N THR A 53 32.92 21.75 23.29
CA THR A 53 31.99 22.59 24.04
C THR A 53 30.58 22.24 23.54
N ALA A 54 29.85 21.47 24.34
CA ALA A 54 28.42 21.23 24.15
C ALA A 54 27.65 22.53 24.40
N ALA A 55 27.69 23.45 23.44
CA ALA A 55 26.76 24.56 23.37
C ALA A 55 25.42 23.98 22.91
N GLY A 56 24.53 23.69 23.88
CA GLY A 56 23.14 23.39 23.63
C GLY A 56 22.43 24.62 23.05
N GLY A 57 22.62 24.86 21.76
CA GLY A 57 21.90 25.87 21.00
C GLY A 57 20.43 25.45 20.87
N TYR A 58 19.53 26.36 21.23
CA TYR A 58 18.10 26.19 20.98
C TYR A 58 17.87 26.11 19.45
N ASP A 59 17.56 24.91 18.95
CA ASP A 59 17.20 24.71 17.55
C ASP A 59 15.73 25.08 17.36
N GLU A 60 15.50 26.35 17.00
CA GLU A 60 14.18 26.92 16.69
C GLU A 60 13.43 26.12 15.61
N TYR A 61 14.15 25.37 14.77
CA TYR A 61 13.59 24.58 13.69
C TYR A 61 13.46 23.09 14.02
N SER A 62 13.84 22.65 15.22
CA SER A 62 13.77 21.23 15.63
C SER A 62 12.35 20.65 15.49
N ALA A 63 11.32 21.46 15.70
CA ALA A 63 9.92 21.08 15.53
C ALA A 63 9.49 20.91 14.07
N SER A 64 10.25 21.44 13.11
CA SER A 64 9.96 21.38 11.66
C SER A 64 10.76 20.31 10.91
N ARG A 65 11.65 19.59 11.61
CA ARG A 65 12.47 18.53 11.01
C ARG A 65 11.64 17.26 10.84
N LEU A 66 11.78 16.63 9.68
CA LEU A 66 11.29 15.27 9.49
C LEU A 66 12.10 14.32 10.37
N VAL A 67 11.43 13.58 11.24
CA VAL A 67 12.07 12.57 12.10
C VAL A 67 11.35 11.24 11.89
N THR A 68 12.12 10.24 11.46
CA THR A 68 11.62 8.89 11.23
C THR A 68 12.18 7.91 12.26
N LYS A 69 11.35 6.99 12.75
CA LYS A 69 11.77 5.88 13.61
C LYS A 69 10.94 4.62 13.30
N PRO A 70 11.48 3.42 13.48
CA PRO A 70 10.68 2.19 13.44
C PRO A 70 9.71 2.13 14.62
N VAL A 71 8.55 1.51 14.40
CA VAL A 71 7.50 1.33 15.42
C VAL A 71 7.13 -0.15 15.53
N ALA A 72 8.09 -0.95 16.02
CA ALA A 72 7.99 -2.40 16.07
C ALA A 72 6.73 -2.92 16.80
N ALA A 73 6.18 -2.17 17.76
CA ALA A 73 4.98 -2.58 18.49
C ALA A 73 3.76 -2.83 17.57
N TRP A 74 3.61 -2.07 16.47
CA TRP A 74 2.56 -2.31 15.48
C TRP A 74 2.83 -3.58 14.66
N SER A 75 4.07 -3.81 14.26
CA SER A 75 4.49 -5.05 13.59
C SER A 75 4.25 -6.28 14.49
N GLU A 76 4.56 -6.16 15.78
CA GLU A 76 4.41 -7.24 16.76
C GLU A 76 2.96 -7.51 17.16
N MET A 77 2.09 -6.49 17.17
CA MET A 77 0.65 -6.70 17.34
C MET A 77 0.08 -7.65 16.27
N LEU A 78 0.65 -7.63 15.06
CA LEU A 78 0.25 -8.47 13.94
C LEU A 78 1.04 -9.78 13.85
N ARG A 79 1.90 -10.09 14.83
CA ARG A 79 2.66 -11.36 14.86
C ARG A 79 1.83 -12.45 15.51
N HIS A 80 1.75 -13.60 14.85
CA HIS A 80 1.08 -14.79 15.36
C HIS A 80 1.89 -16.02 14.99
N ASP A 81 1.82 -17.03 15.85
CA ASP A 81 2.57 -18.27 15.69
C ASP A 81 1.64 -19.40 15.20
N THR A 82 0.31 -19.21 15.27
CA THR A 82 -0.69 -20.20 14.87
C THR A 82 -1.92 -19.54 14.26
N GLY A 83 -2.59 -20.23 13.34
CA GLY A 83 -3.75 -19.67 12.64
C GLY A 83 -3.32 -18.66 11.59
N TRP A 84 -3.79 -17.42 11.68
CA TRP A 84 -3.40 -16.33 10.78
C TRP A 84 -1.99 -15.87 11.12
N ILE A 85 -1.00 -16.06 10.25
CA ILE A 85 0.41 -15.82 10.56
C ILE A 85 1.06 -14.73 9.70
N GLY A 86 0.41 -14.30 8.63
CA GLY A 86 0.95 -13.27 7.74
C GLY A 86 -0.04 -12.83 6.69
N ALA A 87 0.18 -11.64 6.14
CA ALA A 87 -0.60 -11.11 5.03
C ALA A 87 0.10 -10.02 4.23
N ASP A 88 -0.37 -9.85 3.00
CA ASP A 88 -0.15 -8.71 2.12
C ASP A 88 -1.30 -7.67 2.23
N GLY A 89 -1.10 -6.52 1.61
CA GLY A 89 -1.84 -5.28 1.83
C GLY A 89 -1.60 -4.77 3.23
N ILE A 90 -2.36 -3.75 3.61
CA ILE A 90 -2.82 -3.49 4.98
C ILE A 90 -3.54 -2.16 4.90
N TYR A 91 -4.85 -2.23 5.03
CA TYR A 91 -5.69 -1.06 5.04
C TYR A 91 -6.49 -1.06 6.33
N CYS A 92 -6.87 0.13 6.76
CA CYS A 92 -7.70 0.24 7.93
C CYS A 92 -8.54 1.49 7.88
N THR A 93 -9.64 1.46 8.61
CA THR A 93 -10.41 2.65 8.91
C THR A 93 -11.01 2.51 10.31
N SER A 94 -11.07 3.64 11.01
CA SER A 94 -11.83 3.73 12.26
C SER A 94 -13.31 3.55 11.94
N LEU A 95 -14.05 2.79 12.75
CA LEU A 95 -15.48 2.55 12.54
C LEU A 95 -16.36 3.76 12.82
N ASN A 96 -15.80 4.85 13.38
CA ASN A 96 -16.47 6.15 13.41
C ASN A 96 -16.33 6.93 12.07
N GLY A 97 -15.48 6.45 11.16
CA GLY A 97 -15.17 7.02 9.86
C GLY A 97 -14.32 8.29 9.87
N VAL A 98 -13.82 8.70 11.04
CA VAL A 98 -12.93 9.86 11.13
C VAL A 98 -11.51 9.42 10.74
N ASP A 99 -10.98 10.03 9.69
CA ASP A 99 -9.70 9.64 9.10
C ASP A 99 -8.64 10.72 9.31
N LYS A 100 -8.34 10.96 10.59
CA LYS A 100 -7.45 12.03 11.05
C LYS A 100 -6.58 11.55 12.22
N PRO A 101 -5.34 12.04 12.35
CA PRO A 101 -4.49 11.74 13.50
C PRO A 101 -5.09 12.16 14.85
N GLY A 102 -4.84 11.34 15.87
CA GLY A 102 -5.17 11.60 17.27
C GLY A 102 -6.65 11.55 17.61
N GLN A 103 -7.45 10.79 16.84
CA GLN A 103 -8.90 10.67 17.05
C GLN A 103 -9.31 9.39 17.79
N LEU A 104 -8.42 8.41 17.90
CA LEU A 104 -8.71 7.17 18.61
C LEU A 104 -8.54 7.33 20.12
N ASN A 105 -9.26 6.50 20.85
CA ASN A 105 -9.13 6.30 22.28
C ASN A 105 -9.22 4.81 22.62
N ALA A 106 -9.10 4.46 23.90
CA ALA A 106 -9.12 3.08 24.39
C ALA A 106 -10.36 2.23 23.99
N ASN A 107 -11.47 2.85 23.59
CA ASN A 107 -12.70 2.20 23.16
C ASN A 107 -12.97 2.33 21.65
N SER A 108 -12.10 2.99 20.89
CA SER A 108 -12.26 3.09 19.44
C SER A 108 -12.09 1.73 18.79
N GLU A 109 -12.93 1.42 17.81
CA GLU A 109 -12.79 0.23 16.98
C GLU A 109 -12.25 0.62 15.61
N THR A 110 -11.22 -0.09 15.15
CA THR A 110 -10.65 -0.01 13.81
C THR A 110 -10.84 -1.35 13.12
N MET A 111 -11.33 -1.32 11.88
CA MET A 111 -11.31 -2.50 11.02
C MET A 111 -10.07 -2.45 10.14
N PHE A 112 -9.30 -3.53 10.16
CA PHE A 112 -8.24 -3.81 9.21
C PHE A 112 -8.75 -4.75 8.12
N TRP A 113 -8.26 -4.59 6.91
CA TRP A 113 -8.43 -5.58 5.85
C TRP A 113 -7.13 -5.80 5.10
N PHE A 114 -6.97 -7.04 4.64
CA PHE A 114 -5.74 -7.58 4.10
C PHE A 114 -6.03 -8.28 2.78
N SER A 115 -5.02 -8.35 1.92
CA SER A 115 -5.03 -9.14 0.69
C SER A 115 -4.54 -10.56 1.02
N ASP A 116 -3.68 -11.17 0.20
CA ASP A 116 -3.29 -12.55 0.40
C ASP A 116 -2.79 -12.81 1.84
N CYS A 117 -3.37 -13.80 2.52
CA CYS A 117 -3.11 -14.14 3.90
C CYS A 117 -2.70 -15.60 4.03
N ILE A 118 -1.81 -15.87 4.98
CA ILE A 118 -1.31 -17.21 5.28
C ILE A 118 -1.93 -17.71 6.58
N LEU A 119 -2.44 -18.94 6.51
CA LEU A 119 -2.86 -19.72 7.65
C LEU A 119 -1.88 -20.88 7.86
N GLY A 120 -1.32 -20.99 9.06
CA GLY A 120 -0.32 -22.03 9.37
C GLY A 120 0.01 -22.10 10.85
N ASN A 121 1.04 -22.87 11.17
CA ASN A 121 1.65 -22.90 12.50
C ASN A 121 3.16 -22.74 12.34
N ILE A 122 3.78 -22.04 13.27
CA ILE A 122 5.22 -21.78 13.30
C ILE A 122 5.80 -22.56 14.48
N ASP A 123 6.88 -23.30 14.24
CA ASP A 123 7.74 -23.76 15.31
C ASP A 123 8.61 -22.58 15.75
N THR A 124 8.29 -22.00 16.90
CA THR A 124 8.99 -20.82 17.43
C THR A 124 10.42 -21.11 17.88
N GLN A 125 10.80 -22.38 18.09
CA GLN A 125 12.17 -22.75 18.43
C GLN A 125 13.03 -22.90 17.18
N ALA A 126 12.45 -23.47 16.11
CA ALA A 126 13.11 -23.64 14.84
C ALA A 126 13.01 -22.41 13.91
N ASP A 127 12.11 -21.47 14.22
CA ASP A 127 11.76 -20.30 13.40
C ASP A 127 11.31 -20.67 11.97
N THR A 128 10.51 -21.74 11.85
CA THR A 128 10.06 -22.30 10.55
C THR A 128 8.60 -22.72 10.59
N LEU A 129 7.97 -22.89 9.42
CA LEU A 129 6.62 -23.46 9.35
C LEU A 129 6.60 -24.90 9.87
N ASN A 130 5.62 -25.17 10.73
CA ASN A 130 5.33 -26.47 11.27
C ASN A 130 4.05 -27.04 10.62
N GLY A 131 4.24 -27.96 9.67
CA GLY A 131 3.15 -28.69 9.02
C GLY A 131 2.54 -27.96 7.82
N ALA A 132 1.29 -28.32 7.50
CA ALA A 132 0.60 -27.77 6.35
C ALA A 132 0.16 -26.31 6.59
N TRP A 133 0.25 -25.50 5.55
CA TRP A 133 -0.24 -24.13 5.52
C TRP A 133 -1.21 -23.93 4.36
N GLN A 134 -1.98 -22.84 4.40
CA GLN A 134 -2.94 -22.46 3.37
C GLN A 134 -2.85 -20.97 3.09
N MET A 135 -3.21 -20.58 1.88
CA MET A 135 -3.32 -19.19 1.45
C MET A 135 -4.78 -18.88 1.11
N MET A 136 -5.26 -17.74 1.59
CA MET A 136 -6.54 -17.15 1.21
C MET A 136 -6.28 -15.74 0.66
N ASN A 137 -7.15 -15.21 -0.19
CA ASN A 137 -6.84 -13.98 -0.92
C ASN A 137 -7.18 -12.68 -0.18
N ASN A 138 -7.96 -12.78 0.89
CA ASN A 138 -8.23 -11.66 1.78
C ASN A 138 -8.83 -12.12 3.10
N SER A 139 -8.60 -11.31 4.12
CA SER A 139 -9.23 -11.42 5.44
C SER A 139 -9.38 -10.04 6.06
N ILE A 140 -10.04 -9.98 7.22
CA ILE A 140 -10.20 -8.74 7.98
C ILE A 140 -9.84 -8.97 9.44
N ALA A 141 -9.57 -7.89 10.18
CA ALA A 141 -9.45 -7.93 11.62
C ALA A 141 -10.14 -6.74 12.27
N TYR A 142 -10.61 -6.90 13.50
CA TYR A 142 -11.06 -5.80 14.35
C TYR A 142 -10.06 -5.56 15.46
N PHE A 143 -9.64 -4.32 15.61
CA PHE A 143 -8.77 -3.85 16.68
C PHE A 143 -9.54 -2.86 17.55
N THR A 144 -9.44 -3.00 18.88
CA THR A 144 -10.00 -2.05 19.83
C THR A 144 -8.87 -1.30 20.56
N GLY A 145 -8.88 0.03 20.48
CA GLY A 145 -7.97 0.90 21.21
C GLY A 145 -7.22 1.90 20.34
N ASP A 146 -6.23 2.55 20.96
CA ASP A 146 -5.43 3.65 20.44
C ASP A 146 -3.92 3.37 20.45
N GLU A 147 -3.48 2.29 21.10
CA GLU A 147 -2.09 1.83 21.12
C GLU A 147 -2.02 0.33 20.77
N PRO A 148 -0.98 -0.12 20.04
CA PRO A 148 -0.89 -1.48 19.55
C PRO A 148 -0.88 -2.50 20.70
N ASN A 149 -1.77 -3.49 20.62
CA ASN A 149 -1.89 -4.53 21.63
C ASN A 149 -2.38 -5.86 21.01
N PRO A 150 -1.56 -6.93 21.02
CA PRO A 150 -1.92 -8.21 20.39
C PRO A 150 -3.16 -8.87 21.01
N ASN A 151 -3.51 -8.53 22.25
CA ASN A 151 -4.71 -9.05 22.93
C ASN A 151 -6.00 -8.30 22.56
N LYS A 152 -5.91 -7.23 21.77
CA LYS A 152 -7.05 -6.40 21.38
C LYS A 152 -7.37 -6.44 19.89
N ILE A 153 -6.79 -7.39 19.16
CA ILE A 153 -7.08 -7.61 17.74
C ILE A 153 -7.64 -9.02 17.52
N THR A 154 -8.65 -9.14 16.66
CA THR A 154 -9.27 -10.42 16.31
C THR A 154 -9.43 -10.54 14.80
N TYR A 155 -8.99 -11.67 14.24
CA TYR A 155 -8.96 -11.92 12.80
C TYR A 155 -10.15 -12.76 12.37
N HIS A 156 -10.67 -12.46 11.17
CA HIS A 156 -11.85 -13.13 10.62
C HIS A 156 -11.63 -13.49 9.16
N TRP A 157 -12.00 -14.73 8.83
CA TRP A 157 -12.12 -15.27 7.48
C TRP A 157 -13.32 -16.19 7.44
N ARG A 158 -13.73 -16.61 6.24
CA ARG A 158 -14.85 -17.54 6.06
C ARG A 158 -14.35 -18.98 6.02
N LYS A 159 -15.27 -19.92 6.21
CA LYS A 159 -15.02 -21.35 5.98
C LYS A 159 -16.07 -21.87 5.01
N ASP A 160 -15.65 -22.79 4.14
CA ASP A 160 -16.58 -23.53 3.29
C ASP A 160 -17.36 -24.59 4.08
N SER A 161 -18.24 -25.34 3.40
CA SER A 161 -19.05 -26.40 4.02
C SER A 161 -18.24 -27.56 4.61
N THR A 162 -16.96 -27.69 4.25
CA THR A 162 -16.04 -28.71 4.78
C THR A 162 -15.18 -28.18 5.93
N GLY A 163 -15.34 -26.90 6.29
CA GLY A 163 -14.54 -26.23 7.30
C GLY A 163 -13.21 -25.68 6.77
N LYS A 164 -12.94 -25.77 5.46
CA LYS A 164 -11.71 -25.23 4.86
C LYS A 164 -11.78 -23.70 4.84
N PRO A 165 -10.73 -23.00 5.27
CA PRO A 165 -10.61 -21.56 5.11
C PRO A 165 -10.81 -21.08 3.66
N ILE A 166 -11.59 -20.02 3.52
CA ILE A 166 -11.81 -19.28 2.26
C ILE A 166 -11.80 -17.77 2.56
N SER A 167 -11.56 -16.97 1.52
CA SER A 167 -11.47 -15.51 1.62
C SER A 167 -12.74 -14.88 2.22
N MET A 168 -12.59 -13.73 2.89
CA MET A 168 -13.75 -12.98 3.40
C MET A 168 -14.66 -12.50 2.26
N PHE A 169 -14.03 -12.00 1.19
CA PHE A 169 -14.67 -11.45 0.00
C PHE A 169 -14.25 -12.25 -1.23
N GLU A 170 -15.21 -12.89 -1.87
CA GLU A 170 -15.04 -13.58 -3.15
C GLU A 170 -15.82 -12.80 -4.23
N PRO A 171 -15.23 -12.61 -5.43
CA PRO A 171 -15.90 -11.91 -6.53
C PRO A 171 -17.20 -12.59 -6.95
N HIS A 172 -18.29 -11.82 -6.97
CA HIS A 172 -19.58 -12.27 -7.50
C HIS A 172 -20.29 -11.19 -8.33
N THR A 173 -19.52 -10.25 -8.89
CA THR A 173 -20.01 -9.25 -9.84
C THR A 173 -20.19 -9.84 -11.24
N ALA A 174 -20.80 -9.08 -12.15
CA ALA A 174 -21.08 -9.54 -13.51
C ALA A 174 -19.80 -9.82 -14.34
N LYS A 175 -18.70 -9.09 -14.09
CA LYS A 175 -17.42 -9.31 -14.75
C LYS A 175 -16.60 -10.46 -14.14
N ALA A 176 -16.92 -10.91 -12.94
CA ALA A 176 -16.18 -11.97 -12.27
C ALA A 176 -16.32 -13.33 -13.00
N GLN A 177 -15.21 -14.06 -13.12
CA GLN A 177 -15.16 -15.40 -13.67
C GLN A 177 -14.67 -16.42 -12.63
N PRO A 178 -14.99 -17.71 -12.77
CA PRO A 178 -14.46 -18.75 -11.90
C PRO A 178 -12.93 -18.70 -11.81
N GLY A 179 -12.39 -18.71 -10.59
CA GLY A 179 -10.95 -18.61 -10.33
C GLY A 179 -10.40 -17.19 -10.25
N ASN A 180 -11.22 -16.15 -10.48
CA ASN A 180 -10.86 -14.80 -10.07
C ASN A 180 -10.95 -14.65 -8.55
N TYR A 181 -10.14 -13.75 -8.01
CA TYR A 181 -10.12 -13.40 -6.60
C TYR A 181 -9.93 -11.89 -6.44
N TYR A 182 -10.14 -11.41 -5.21
CA TYR A 182 -9.87 -10.01 -4.88
C TYR A 182 -8.59 -9.86 -4.08
N TRP A 183 -7.74 -8.95 -4.55
CA TRP A 183 -6.88 -8.17 -3.66
C TRP A 183 -7.61 -6.90 -3.27
N LEU A 184 -7.52 -6.53 -2.00
CA LEU A 184 -8.22 -5.37 -1.48
C LEU A 184 -7.35 -4.13 -1.63
N GLY A 185 -7.98 -3.04 -2.03
CA GLY A 185 -7.42 -1.70 -2.09
C GLY A 185 -7.88 -0.85 -0.92
N ASP A 186 -7.75 0.46 -1.07
CA ASP A 186 -8.12 1.41 -0.02
C ASP A 186 -9.64 1.50 0.17
N GLY A 187 -10.08 2.18 1.21
CA GLY A 187 -11.49 2.21 1.58
C GLY A 187 -11.78 3.25 2.64
N PHE A 188 -13.05 3.60 2.76
CA PHE A 188 -13.50 4.64 3.70
C PHE A 188 -14.95 4.42 4.10
N LEU A 189 -15.29 4.92 5.29
CA LEU A 189 -16.67 4.97 5.75
C LEU A 189 -17.31 6.27 5.26
N ASN A 190 -18.39 6.14 4.49
CA ASN A 190 -19.09 7.27 3.90
C ASN A 190 -20.32 7.67 4.72
N HIS A 191 -20.21 8.73 5.53
CA HIS A 191 -21.32 9.21 6.36
C HIS A 191 -22.53 9.67 5.56
N ALA A 192 -22.38 10.13 4.32
CA ALA A 192 -23.49 10.56 3.48
C ALA A 192 -24.31 9.38 2.92
N MET A 193 -23.74 8.18 2.89
CA MET A 193 -24.36 6.95 2.42
C MET A 193 -24.67 6.01 3.59
N ASP A 194 -25.34 6.55 4.62
CA ASP A 194 -25.69 5.86 5.87
C ASP A 194 -24.50 5.16 6.55
N SER A 195 -23.31 5.80 6.54
CA SER A 195 -22.09 5.20 7.11
C SER A 195 -21.71 3.85 6.50
N THR A 196 -22.02 3.63 5.24
CA THR A 196 -21.56 2.47 4.47
C THR A 196 -20.04 2.51 4.31
N LEU A 197 -19.38 1.39 4.59
CA LEU A 197 -17.95 1.23 4.33
C LEU A 197 -17.74 0.72 2.91
N TYR A 198 -17.05 1.50 2.09
CA TYR A 198 -16.64 1.10 0.74
C TYR A 198 -15.18 0.65 0.75
N ILE A 199 -14.92 -0.50 0.13
CA ILE A 199 -13.57 -1.04 -0.09
C ILE A 199 -13.39 -1.22 -1.60
N PHE A 200 -12.34 -0.63 -2.16
CA PHE A 200 -11.93 -0.95 -3.52
C PHE A 200 -11.36 -2.36 -3.56
N ALA A 201 -11.70 -3.14 -4.59
CA ALA A 201 -11.26 -4.52 -4.72
C ALA A 201 -10.76 -4.78 -6.14
N TYR A 202 -9.47 -5.04 -6.28
CA TYR A 202 -8.83 -5.36 -7.56
C TYR A 202 -9.21 -6.78 -7.94
N LEU A 203 -9.85 -6.95 -9.10
CA LEU A 203 -10.20 -8.25 -9.64
C LEU A 203 -8.95 -8.88 -10.25
N ILE A 204 -8.45 -9.95 -9.66
CA ILE A 204 -7.21 -10.61 -10.07
C ILE A 204 -7.50 -11.95 -10.73
N ARG A 205 -6.67 -12.30 -11.72
CA ARG A 205 -6.55 -13.66 -12.25
C ARG A 205 -5.11 -14.15 -12.17
N ASN A 206 -4.93 -15.46 -12.03
CA ASN A 206 -3.62 -16.08 -12.14
C ASN A 206 -3.19 -16.18 -13.61
N ILE A 207 -1.91 -15.93 -13.86
CA ILE A 207 -1.23 -16.14 -15.15
C ILE A 207 -0.03 -17.07 -14.89
N PRO A 208 -0.22 -18.40 -14.99
CA PRO A 208 0.87 -19.34 -14.75
C PRO A 208 2.07 -19.10 -15.68
N GLY A 209 3.28 -19.17 -15.14
CA GLY A 209 4.53 -19.15 -15.93
C GLY A 209 5.15 -17.76 -16.17
N SER A 210 4.57 -16.68 -15.67
CA SER A 210 5.23 -15.36 -15.63
C SER A 210 6.00 -15.14 -14.32
N ILE A 211 6.95 -14.19 -14.33
CA ILE A 211 7.71 -13.77 -13.13
C ILE A 211 6.75 -13.24 -12.04
N TYR A 212 5.72 -12.51 -12.46
CA TYR A 212 4.59 -12.14 -11.62
C TYR A 212 3.37 -12.94 -12.10
N PRO A 213 2.98 -14.03 -11.42
CA PRO A 213 2.01 -15.01 -11.92
C PRO A 213 0.55 -14.55 -11.78
N PHE A 214 0.27 -13.26 -11.92
CA PHE A 214 -1.04 -12.65 -11.72
C PHE A 214 -1.23 -11.42 -12.60
N GLU A 215 -2.48 -11.02 -12.79
CA GLU A 215 -2.88 -9.78 -13.45
C GLU A 215 -4.18 -9.25 -12.84
N ASP A 216 -4.17 -7.96 -12.51
CA ASP A 216 -5.36 -7.16 -12.27
C ASP A 216 -6.09 -6.88 -13.59
N ILE A 217 -7.36 -7.28 -13.65
CA ILE A 217 -8.23 -7.21 -14.83
C ILE A 217 -9.45 -6.33 -14.61
N GLY A 218 -9.57 -5.70 -13.45
CA GLY A 218 -10.69 -4.84 -13.11
C GLY A 218 -10.60 -4.27 -11.70
N VAL A 219 -11.50 -3.33 -11.42
CA VAL A 219 -11.74 -2.78 -10.08
C VAL A 219 -13.22 -2.92 -9.77
N SER A 220 -13.55 -3.56 -8.66
CA SER A 220 -14.88 -3.60 -8.07
C SER A 220 -14.92 -2.73 -6.82
N LEU A 221 -16.13 -2.35 -6.40
CA LEU A 221 -16.39 -1.81 -5.06
C LEU A 221 -17.12 -2.85 -4.24
N ILE A 222 -16.70 -3.04 -3.00
CA ILE A 222 -17.42 -3.79 -1.97
C ILE A 222 -18.05 -2.76 -1.03
N ALA A 223 -19.37 -2.77 -0.91
CA ALA A 223 -20.12 -1.92 0.01
C ALA A 223 -20.59 -2.76 1.21
N LEU A 224 -20.20 -2.34 2.41
CA LEU A 224 -20.59 -2.96 3.67
C LEU A 224 -21.54 -2.01 4.40
N PRO A 225 -22.84 -2.35 4.50
CA PRO A 225 -23.80 -1.53 5.22
C PRO A 225 -23.38 -1.32 6.67
N LYS A 226 -23.74 -0.17 7.24
CA LYS A 226 -23.44 0.20 8.62
C LYS A 226 -23.80 -0.91 9.61
N GLY A 227 -22.89 -1.17 10.54
CA GLY A 227 -23.07 -2.18 11.58
C GLY A 227 -22.92 -3.63 11.09
N SER A 228 -22.68 -3.86 9.79
CA SER A 228 -22.37 -5.20 9.29
C SER A 228 -21.12 -5.76 9.97
N ARG A 229 -21.11 -7.08 10.16
CA ARG A 229 -20.01 -7.85 10.75
C ARG A 229 -19.79 -9.11 9.91
N PRO A 230 -18.59 -9.73 9.99
CA PRO A 230 -18.31 -11.01 9.35
C PRO A 230 -19.42 -12.04 9.60
N PRO A 231 -19.82 -12.82 8.58
CA PRO A 231 -19.23 -12.92 7.25
C PRO A 231 -19.76 -11.89 6.23
N PHE A 232 -20.37 -10.78 6.69
CA PHE A 232 -20.95 -9.71 5.86
C PHE A 232 -22.02 -10.22 4.89
N ALA A 233 -23.05 -10.87 5.43
CA ALA A 233 -24.13 -11.47 4.64
C ALA A 233 -24.89 -10.47 3.74
N ASN A 234 -24.88 -9.18 4.10
CA ASN A 234 -25.57 -8.11 3.37
C ASN A 234 -24.61 -7.22 2.57
N GLN A 235 -23.36 -7.66 2.33
CA GLN A 235 -22.45 -6.92 1.47
C GLN A 235 -23.04 -6.78 0.05
N GLN A 236 -22.65 -5.72 -0.65
CA GLN A 236 -22.92 -5.56 -2.07
C GLN A 236 -21.60 -5.40 -2.82
N GLN A 237 -21.56 -5.85 -4.07
CA GLN A 237 -20.39 -5.70 -4.94
C GLN A 237 -20.80 -5.11 -6.28
N PHE A 238 -19.99 -4.20 -6.80
CA PHE A 238 -20.26 -3.51 -8.06
C PHE A 238 -19.02 -3.49 -8.93
N ASP A 239 -19.18 -3.77 -10.22
CA ASP A 239 -18.13 -3.49 -11.20
C ASP A 239 -18.03 -1.98 -11.45
N THR A 240 -16.82 -1.46 -11.52
CA THR A 240 -16.58 -0.02 -11.78
C THR A 240 -16.01 0.21 -13.19
N PRO A 241 -16.10 1.45 -13.71
CA PRO A 241 -15.38 1.85 -14.92
C PRO A 241 -13.95 2.33 -14.61
N LEU A 242 -13.49 2.24 -13.36
CA LEU A 242 -12.25 2.82 -12.83
C LEU A 242 -10.98 2.03 -13.18
N PHE A 243 -11.10 1.13 -14.15
CA PHE A 243 -10.04 0.31 -14.70
C PHE A 243 -10.14 0.34 -16.22
N PHE A 244 -9.09 0.82 -16.88
CA PHE A 244 -9.03 0.90 -18.34
C PHE A 244 -7.59 0.90 -18.85
N THR A 245 -7.42 0.64 -20.14
CA THR A 245 -6.14 0.74 -20.83
C THR A 245 -6.32 1.57 -22.09
N ASP A 246 -5.44 2.55 -22.29
CA ASP A 246 -5.40 3.37 -23.51
C ASP A 246 -3.95 3.58 -23.98
N ALA A 247 -3.72 4.56 -24.87
CA ALA A 247 -2.39 4.88 -25.41
C ALA A 247 -1.38 5.33 -24.33
N LYS A 248 -1.82 5.80 -23.16
CA LYS A 248 -0.99 6.18 -22.02
C LYS A 248 -0.71 4.98 -21.08
N GLY A 249 -1.36 3.84 -21.32
CA GLY A 249 -1.18 2.59 -20.59
C GLY A 249 -2.36 2.21 -19.70
N LYS A 250 -2.18 1.15 -18.91
CA LYS A 250 -3.18 0.69 -17.94
C LYS A 250 -3.35 1.70 -16.82
N THR A 251 -4.59 2.02 -16.49
CA THR A 251 -4.99 2.92 -15.41
C THR A 251 -5.86 2.18 -14.41
N VAL A 252 -5.57 2.35 -13.13
CA VAL A 252 -6.30 1.75 -12.01
C VAL A 252 -6.55 2.82 -10.96
N PHE A 253 -7.81 3.21 -10.72
CA PHE A 253 -8.18 4.05 -9.56
C PHE A 253 -8.57 3.18 -8.35
N GLY A 254 -8.55 3.79 -7.16
CA GLY A 254 -8.84 3.12 -5.89
C GLY A 254 -7.61 2.78 -5.05
N ILE A 255 -6.42 3.23 -5.48
CA ILE A 255 -5.15 2.98 -4.77
C ILE A 255 -4.99 3.80 -3.48
N CYS A 256 -5.78 4.86 -3.35
CA CYS A 256 -5.86 5.73 -2.20
C CYS A 256 -7.18 6.52 -2.25
N VAL A 257 -7.81 6.71 -1.10
CA VAL A 257 -9.03 7.49 -0.93
C VAL A 257 -8.80 8.58 0.11
N LEU A 258 -9.24 9.80 -0.18
CA LEU A 258 -9.20 10.94 0.73
C LEU A 258 -10.59 11.59 0.80
N PRO A 259 -11.43 11.23 1.80
CA PRO A 259 -12.72 11.88 2.00
C PRO A 259 -12.54 13.29 2.57
N ASN A 260 -12.83 14.33 1.77
CA ASN A 260 -12.82 15.73 2.22
C ASN A 260 -14.21 16.17 2.73
N THR A 261 -14.73 15.41 3.70
CA THR A 261 -16.08 15.57 4.22
C THR A 261 -16.08 15.96 5.69
N LYS A 262 -17.19 16.51 6.17
CA LYS A 262 -17.37 16.82 7.59
C LYS A 262 -17.29 15.55 8.45
N GLY A 263 -17.91 14.46 7.99
CA GLY A 263 -17.94 13.19 8.72
C GLY A 263 -16.57 12.55 8.86
N ALA A 264 -15.71 12.67 7.84
CA ALA A 264 -14.33 12.20 7.90
C ALA A 264 -13.41 13.06 8.78
N GLY A 265 -13.88 14.20 9.26
CA GLY A 265 -13.09 15.12 10.09
C GLY A 265 -12.07 15.93 9.29
N ALA A 266 -12.30 16.13 7.98
CA ALA A 266 -11.41 16.92 7.14
C ALA A 266 -11.33 18.39 7.62
N PRO A 267 -10.17 19.05 7.50
CA PRO A 267 -9.98 20.41 8.05
C PRO A 267 -10.76 21.50 7.30
N LYS A 268 -10.96 21.33 5.99
CA LYS A 268 -11.69 22.25 5.11
C LYS A 268 -12.61 21.46 4.17
N PRO A 269 -13.69 20.87 4.70
CA PRO A 269 -14.52 19.94 3.97
C PRO A 269 -15.24 20.63 2.80
N ASP A 270 -15.12 20.05 1.61
CA ASP A 270 -15.79 20.50 0.38
C ASP A 270 -16.93 19.56 -0.05
N GLY A 271 -17.13 18.44 0.66
CA GLY A 271 -18.18 17.47 0.37
C GLY A 271 -17.81 16.45 -0.71
N TYR A 272 -16.55 16.43 -1.16
CA TYR A 272 -16.07 15.46 -2.13
C TYR A 272 -15.23 14.35 -1.48
N VAL A 273 -15.30 13.17 -2.10
CA VAL A 273 -14.34 12.09 -1.90
C VAL A 273 -13.35 12.14 -3.05
N TYR A 274 -12.07 12.28 -2.74
CA TYR A 274 -10.99 12.20 -3.72
C TYR A 274 -10.51 10.76 -3.82
N VAL A 275 -10.38 10.25 -5.04
CA VAL A 275 -9.95 8.87 -5.31
C VAL A 275 -8.77 8.92 -6.27
N TYR A 276 -7.64 8.41 -5.82
CA TYR A 276 -6.41 8.42 -6.59
C TYR A 276 -6.28 7.16 -7.43
N GLY A 277 -5.53 7.28 -8.52
CA GLY A 277 -5.20 6.16 -9.39
C GLY A 277 -3.76 6.18 -9.86
N VAL A 278 -3.31 5.03 -10.38
CA VAL A 278 -1.99 4.87 -10.99
C VAL A 278 -2.14 4.57 -12.48
N ARG A 279 -1.30 5.20 -13.31
CA ARG A 279 -1.27 4.95 -14.75
C ARG A 279 0.11 4.58 -15.28
N GLY A 280 0.13 3.58 -16.15
CA GLY A 280 1.26 3.24 -17.01
C GLY A 280 2.48 2.72 -16.25
N LEU A 281 3.57 2.53 -17.00
CA LEU A 281 4.84 1.99 -16.46
C LEU A 281 5.59 3.02 -15.60
N SER A 282 5.41 4.31 -15.88
CA SER A 282 6.01 5.40 -15.09
C SER A 282 5.33 5.57 -13.73
N LYS A 283 4.23 4.85 -13.46
CA LYS A 283 3.45 4.94 -12.23
C LYS A 283 3.03 6.38 -11.95
N GLU A 284 2.29 6.95 -12.91
CA GLU A 284 1.76 8.31 -12.80
C GLU A 284 0.61 8.35 -11.79
N LEU A 285 0.63 9.31 -10.87
CA LEU A 285 -0.47 9.55 -9.93
C LEU A 285 -1.56 10.39 -10.59
N LEU A 286 -2.79 9.88 -10.56
CA LEU A 286 -4.00 10.54 -11.06
C LEU A 286 -4.96 10.81 -9.90
N VAL A 287 -5.92 11.71 -10.10
CA VAL A 287 -6.99 11.95 -9.13
C VAL A 287 -8.34 12.21 -9.78
N ALA A 288 -9.34 11.56 -9.22
CA ALA A 288 -10.76 11.81 -9.45
C ALA A 288 -11.41 12.34 -8.18
N ARG A 289 -12.59 12.95 -8.31
CA ARG A 289 -13.46 13.29 -7.19
C ARG A 289 -14.92 13.03 -7.51
N VAL A 290 -15.70 12.79 -6.47
CA VAL A 290 -17.16 12.62 -6.54
C VAL A 290 -17.81 13.20 -5.28
N PRO A 291 -19.00 13.82 -5.35
CA PRO A 291 -19.75 14.18 -4.15
C PRO A 291 -19.99 12.94 -3.27
N ASP A 292 -19.83 13.07 -1.96
CA ASP A 292 -19.95 11.95 -1.02
C ASP A 292 -21.31 11.23 -1.09
N ASN A 293 -22.39 11.96 -1.32
CA ASN A 293 -23.74 11.44 -1.51
C ASN A 293 -24.03 10.82 -2.88
N ALA A 294 -23.06 10.81 -3.80
CA ALA A 294 -23.20 10.28 -5.16
C ALA A 294 -22.08 9.29 -5.51
N PHE A 295 -21.43 8.70 -4.50
CA PHE A 295 -20.23 7.88 -4.67
C PHE A 295 -20.43 6.70 -5.65
N GLU A 296 -21.61 6.07 -5.63
CA GLU A 296 -21.96 4.95 -6.52
C GLU A 296 -22.41 5.39 -7.93
N ASP A 297 -22.72 6.68 -8.14
CA ASP A 297 -23.10 7.22 -9.45
C ASP A 297 -21.85 7.67 -10.22
N PHE A 298 -21.30 6.77 -11.04
CA PHE A 298 -20.11 7.05 -11.84
C PHE A 298 -20.29 8.19 -12.87
N THR A 299 -21.51 8.66 -13.14
CA THR A 299 -21.74 9.85 -13.98
C THR A 299 -21.49 11.17 -13.24
N ALA A 300 -21.50 11.14 -11.91
CA ALA A 300 -21.17 12.28 -11.04
C ALA A 300 -19.66 12.46 -10.82
N TRP A 301 -18.85 11.46 -11.17
CA TRP A 301 -17.40 11.49 -11.00
C TRP A 301 -16.76 12.50 -11.94
N ARG A 302 -15.70 13.16 -11.47
CA ARG A 302 -14.89 14.08 -12.26
C ARG A 302 -13.41 13.78 -12.11
N PHE A 303 -12.66 13.93 -13.19
CA PHE A 303 -11.24 13.60 -13.29
C PHE A 303 -10.43 14.86 -13.53
N TRP A 304 -9.33 15.03 -12.79
CA TRP A 304 -8.50 16.23 -12.91
C TRP A 304 -7.68 16.18 -14.20
N ASP A 305 -7.86 17.15 -15.10
CA ASP A 305 -7.17 17.20 -16.39
C ASP A 305 -5.92 18.10 -16.40
N GLY A 306 -5.52 18.61 -15.23
CA GLY A 306 -4.40 19.55 -15.06
C GLY A 306 -4.82 21.01 -15.02
N MET A 307 -6.04 21.33 -15.47
CA MET A 307 -6.60 22.69 -15.45
C MET A 307 -7.94 22.74 -14.70
N GLY A 308 -8.75 21.69 -14.81
CA GLY A 308 -10.07 21.60 -14.24
C GLY A 308 -10.55 20.15 -14.06
N TRP A 309 -11.83 20.04 -13.69
CA TRP A 309 -12.51 18.76 -13.41
C TRP A 309 -13.37 18.36 -14.59
N ASN A 310 -13.02 17.27 -15.27
CA ASN A 310 -13.65 16.79 -16.49
C ASN A 310 -14.49 15.52 -16.24
N THR A 311 -15.45 15.20 -17.11
CA THR A 311 -16.21 13.95 -17.06
C THR A 311 -15.48 12.76 -17.69
N ASP A 312 -14.55 13.02 -18.61
CA ASP A 312 -13.79 11.97 -19.28
C ASP A 312 -12.59 11.51 -18.44
N MET A 313 -12.54 10.23 -18.08
CA MET A 313 -11.41 9.68 -17.33
C MET A 313 -10.10 9.59 -18.13
N HIS A 314 -10.18 9.51 -19.46
CA HIS A 314 -9.01 9.44 -20.33
C HIS A 314 -8.26 10.78 -20.41
N SER A 315 -8.91 11.90 -20.04
CA SER A 315 -8.31 13.22 -20.00
C SER A 315 -7.44 13.46 -18.76
N CYS A 316 -7.45 12.55 -17.77
CA CYS A 316 -6.80 12.78 -16.49
C CYS A 316 -5.29 13.03 -16.65
N ALA A 317 -4.78 14.09 -16.00
CA ALA A 317 -3.38 14.48 -16.02
C ALA A 317 -2.63 13.89 -14.82
N ALA A 318 -1.35 13.59 -15.04
CA ALA A 318 -0.46 13.14 -13.97
C ALA A 318 -0.18 14.30 -13.00
N LEU A 319 -0.35 14.04 -11.70
CA LEU A 319 0.04 14.96 -10.61
C LEU A 319 1.53 14.85 -10.31
N THR A 320 2.04 13.63 -10.40
CA THR A 320 3.45 13.24 -10.23
C THR A 320 3.61 11.81 -10.77
N ASP A 321 4.79 11.21 -10.64
CA ASP A 321 5.12 9.87 -11.12
C ASP A 321 5.97 9.10 -10.11
N ASN A 322 6.40 7.90 -10.48
CA ASN A 322 7.21 7.01 -9.65
C ASN A 322 6.56 6.65 -8.30
N ILE A 323 5.23 6.62 -8.23
CA ILE A 323 4.50 6.14 -7.04
C ILE A 323 4.45 4.61 -6.94
N SER A 324 3.95 4.08 -5.83
CA SER A 324 3.62 2.67 -5.62
C SER A 324 2.16 2.37 -5.94
N ASN A 325 1.83 1.09 -6.17
CA ASN A 325 0.45 0.66 -6.42
C ASN A 325 -0.46 0.84 -5.19
N GLU A 326 0.14 0.90 -3.99
CA GLU A 326 -0.54 1.34 -2.77
C GLU A 326 0.16 2.57 -2.25
N MET A 327 -0.63 3.57 -1.85
CA MET A 327 -0.13 4.79 -1.25
C MET A 327 -1.18 5.39 -0.32
N SER A 328 -0.88 6.55 0.24
CA SER A 328 -1.84 7.32 1.02
C SER A 328 -1.67 8.80 0.74
N VAL A 329 -2.77 9.54 0.91
CA VAL A 329 -2.79 11.00 1.01
C VAL A 329 -3.59 11.33 2.27
N SER A 330 -3.09 12.24 3.09
CA SER A 330 -3.76 12.64 4.33
C SER A 330 -3.72 14.16 4.50
N PHE A 331 -4.74 14.72 5.14
CA PHE A 331 -4.75 16.15 5.43
C PHE A 331 -3.74 16.54 6.51
N MET A 332 -3.03 17.63 6.27
CA MET A 332 -2.22 18.34 7.26
C MET A 332 -3.10 19.34 8.04
N PRO A 333 -2.68 19.77 9.25
CA PRO A 333 -3.46 20.70 10.08
C PRO A 333 -3.79 22.04 9.40
N ASP A 334 -2.95 22.51 8.48
CA ASP A 334 -3.13 23.77 7.74
C ASP A 334 -4.04 23.64 6.49
N GLY A 335 -4.51 22.42 6.20
CA GLY A 335 -5.35 22.09 5.05
C GLY A 335 -4.58 21.70 3.78
N ARG A 336 -3.24 21.66 3.81
CA ARG A 336 -2.46 20.97 2.79
C ARG A 336 -2.66 19.46 2.89
N VAL A 337 -2.07 18.71 1.97
CA VAL A 337 -2.02 17.25 2.03
C VAL A 337 -0.58 16.75 2.10
N ILE A 338 -0.40 15.56 2.66
CA ILE A 338 0.86 14.83 2.65
C ILE A 338 0.61 13.44 2.06
N ALA A 339 1.35 13.10 1.00
CA ALA A 339 1.35 11.77 0.42
C ALA A 339 2.49 10.95 1.02
N ALA A 340 2.24 9.67 1.32
CA ALA A 340 3.25 8.68 1.69
C ALA A 340 3.15 7.47 0.77
N TYR A 341 4.29 7.07 0.21
CA TYR A 341 4.40 5.99 -0.78
C TYR A 341 5.83 5.46 -0.87
N GLN A 342 6.01 4.36 -1.60
CA GLN A 342 7.31 3.80 -1.94
C GLN A 342 7.68 4.13 -3.38
N LEU A 343 8.92 4.52 -3.64
CA LEU A 343 9.34 4.89 -5.00
C LEU A 343 9.26 3.68 -5.96
N LYS A 344 8.74 3.91 -7.17
CA LYS A 344 8.73 2.94 -8.27
C LYS A 344 8.14 1.58 -7.89
N THR A 345 7.11 1.56 -7.03
CA THR A 345 6.45 0.34 -6.52
C THR A 345 7.26 -0.51 -5.55
N SER A 346 8.54 -0.77 -5.81
CA SER A 346 9.36 -1.71 -5.01
C SER A 346 10.81 -1.26 -4.77
N ALA A 347 11.12 0.04 -4.89
CA ALA A 347 12.43 0.54 -4.45
C ALA A 347 12.47 0.59 -2.91
N THR A 348 13.63 0.40 -2.28
CA THR A 348 13.77 0.36 -0.81
C THR A 348 13.38 1.66 -0.10
N SER A 349 13.17 2.75 -0.85
CA SER A 349 12.95 4.09 -0.31
C SER A 349 11.47 4.40 -0.11
N VAL A 350 11.07 4.56 1.15
CA VAL A 350 9.80 5.19 1.53
C VAL A 350 9.97 6.70 1.51
N VAL A 351 9.01 7.39 0.90
CA VAL A 351 9.04 8.84 0.72
C VAL A 351 7.76 9.49 1.19
N VAL A 352 7.85 10.79 1.49
CA VAL A 352 6.69 11.66 1.65
C VAL A 352 6.77 12.87 0.72
N ALA A 353 5.62 13.35 0.25
CA ALA A 353 5.51 14.54 -0.59
C ALA A 353 4.34 15.42 -0.13
N ALA A 354 4.60 16.70 0.15
CA ALA A 354 3.55 17.64 0.52
C ALA A 354 2.85 18.20 -0.74
N GLY A 355 1.53 18.28 -0.73
CA GLY A 355 0.71 18.87 -1.79
C GLY A 355 -0.07 20.08 -1.28
N ALA A 356 -0.23 21.10 -2.13
CA ALA A 356 -0.99 22.31 -1.77
C ALA A 356 -2.49 22.03 -1.58
N THR A 357 -3.03 21.10 -2.37
CA THR A 357 -4.43 20.65 -2.37
C THR A 357 -4.47 19.12 -2.61
N PRO A 358 -5.64 18.45 -2.48
CA PRO A 358 -5.77 17.04 -2.87
C PRO A 358 -5.31 16.73 -4.31
N TRP A 359 -5.39 17.69 -5.24
CA TRP A 359 -4.92 17.55 -6.63
C TRP A 359 -3.60 18.29 -6.88
N GLY A 360 -2.84 18.61 -5.82
CA GLY A 360 -1.53 19.22 -5.91
C GLY A 360 -1.53 20.75 -6.10
N PRO A 361 -0.45 21.33 -6.64
CA PRO A 361 0.78 20.63 -7.02
C PRO A 361 1.47 19.98 -5.81
N PHE A 362 2.12 18.84 -6.04
CA PHE A 362 2.96 18.16 -5.06
C PHE A 362 4.40 18.67 -5.16
N GLN A 363 5.04 18.86 -4.01
CA GLN A 363 6.46 19.14 -3.91
C GLN A 363 7.29 17.89 -4.23
N PRO A 364 8.59 18.05 -4.55
CA PRO A 364 9.49 16.91 -4.70
C PRO A 364 9.47 16.00 -3.46
N ALA A 365 9.44 14.70 -3.70
CA ALA A 365 9.39 13.69 -2.65
C ALA A 365 10.67 13.70 -1.81
N LYS A 366 10.52 13.50 -0.51
CA LYS A 366 11.63 13.41 0.46
C LYS A 366 11.70 11.97 0.97
N LYS A 367 12.87 11.35 0.86
CA LYS A 367 13.12 10.04 1.48
C LYS A 367 13.06 10.17 2.99
N VAL A 368 12.25 9.33 3.62
CA VAL A 368 12.08 9.29 5.08
C VAL A 368 12.55 7.98 5.68
N TRP A 369 12.62 6.90 4.90
CA TRP A 369 13.06 5.59 5.35
C TRP A 369 13.69 4.80 4.21
N ASP A 370 14.60 3.90 4.57
CA ASP A 370 15.14 2.86 3.71
C ASP A 370 14.83 1.52 4.37
N THR A 371 14.12 0.64 3.69
CA THR A 371 13.56 -0.58 4.28
C THR A 371 14.65 -1.63 4.52
N PRO A 372 15.04 -1.91 5.78
CA PRO A 372 16.16 -2.81 6.05
C PRO A 372 15.87 -4.27 5.68
N GLU A 373 14.60 -4.70 5.71
CA GLU A 373 14.20 -6.10 5.51
C GLU A 373 14.55 -6.65 4.12
N THR A 374 14.74 -5.77 3.13
CA THR A 374 15.22 -6.17 1.80
C THR A 374 16.64 -6.74 1.81
N TYR A 375 17.37 -6.58 2.91
CA TYR A 375 18.74 -7.06 3.09
C TYR A 375 18.84 -8.28 4.02
N ASP A 376 17.70 -8.75 4.57
CA ASP A 376 17.67 -9.93 5.43
C ASP A 376 17.88 -11.22 4.63
N ASP A 377 17.40 -11.25 3.37
CA ASP A 377 17.63 -12.31 2.40
C ASP A 377 17.75 -11.72 0.98
N LEU A 378 18.48 -12.39 0.08
CA LEU A 378 18.62 -11.97 -1.33
C LEU A 378 17.29 -12.04 -2.10
N ASP A 379 16.38 -12.92 -1.69
CA ASP A 379 15.08 -13.09 -2.32
C ASP A 379 14.05 -12.08 -1.80
N PHE A 380 14.35 -11.34 -0.72
CA PHE A 380 13.41 -10.41 -0.10
C PHE A 380 13.33 -9.06 -0.82
N TYR A 381 12.11 -8.56 -0.94
CA TYR A 381 11.82 -7.21 -1.41
C TYR A 381 10.71 -6.58 -0.57
N THR A 382 10.70 -5.25 -0.58
CA THR A 382 9.68 -4.45 0.11
C THR A 382 8.87 -3.65 -0.89
N TYR A 383 7.64 -3.28 -0.52
CA TYR A 383 6.70 -2.62 -1.42
C TYR A 383 5.56 -1.93 -0.66
N ASN A 384 4.80 -1.11 -1.39
CA ASN A 384 3.47 -0.63 -0.98
C ASN A 384 3.43 0.14 0.36
N ALA A 385 4.37 1.07 0.55
CA ALA A 385 4.34 1.93 1.72
C ALA A 385 3.10 2.86 1.73
N LYS A 386 2.39 2.96 2.85
CA LYS A 386 1.26 3.88 3.03
C LYS A 386 1.04 4.28 4.49
N ALA A 387 0.47 5.46 4.71
CA ALA A 387 0.08 5.95 6.01
C ALA A 387 -1.28 5.41 6.47
N HIS A 388 -1.50 5.48 7.79
CA HIS A 388 -2.75 5.14 8.47
C HIS A 388 -3.17 6.32 9.37
N PRO A 389 -3.79 7.37 8.81
CA PRO A 389 -4.04 8.62 9.54
C PRO A 389 -4.92 8.42 10.78
N SER A 390 -5.93 7.54 10.73
CA SER A 390 -6.72 7.19 11.92
C SER A 390 -5.89 6.59 13.07
N LEU A 391 -4.84 5.82 12.78
CA LEU A 391 -3.93 5.23 13.77
C LEU A 391 -2.78 6.17 14.18
N SER A 392 -2.62 7.30 13.48
CA SER A 392 -1.48 8.19 13.66
C SER A 392 -1.64 9.11 14.86
N LYS A 393 -0.53 9.49 15.49
CA LYS A 393 -0.52 10.49 16.56
C LYS A 393 -0.57 11.91 15.96
N PRO A 394 -1.07 12.93 16.69
CA PRO A 394 -1.06 14.31 16.20
C PRO A 394 0.34 14.76 15.74
N GLY A 395 0.45 15.29 14.52
CA GLY A 395 1.72 15.76 13.94
C GLY A 395 2.66 14.64 13.47
N GLU A 396 2.15 13.43 13.28
CA GLU A 396 2.92 12.26 12.87
C GLU A 396 2.13 11.44 11.82
N LEU A 397 2.83 10.74 10.93
CA LEU A 397 2.26 9.67 10.12
C LEU A 397 2.76 8.33 10.65
N LEU A 398 1.84 7.42 10.98
CA LEU A 398 2.15 6.00 11.09
C LEU A 398 2.09 5.39 9.69
N ILE A 399 3.22 4.93 9.17
CA ILE A 399 3.37 4.36 7.83
C ILE A 399 3.70 2.88 7.96
N SER A 400 3.02 2.03 7.20
CA SER A 400 3.43 0.64 6.99
C SER A 400 4.01 0.44 5.60
N TYR A 401 4.78 -0.63 5.43
CA TYR A 401 5.15 -1.21 4.13
C TYR A 401 5.20 -2.75 4.25
N ASN A 402 5.12 -3.45 3.12
CA ASN A 402 5.08 -4.90 3.08
C ASN A 402 6.46 -5.48 2.75
N VAL A 403 6.66 -6.74 3.13
CA VAL A 403 7.85 -7.54 2.81
C VAL A 403 7.37 -8.83 2.17
N ASN A 404 8.00 -9.26 1.08
CA ASN A 404 7.68 -10.49 0.36
C ASN A 404 8.97 -11.05 -0.27
N SER A 405 8.88 -12.22 -0.89
CA SER A 405 10.01 -12.95 -1.47
C SER A 405 9.78 -13.30 -2.94
N PHE A 406 10.85 -13.26 -3.73
CA PHE A 406 10.87 -13.76 -5.11
C PHE A 406 10.80 -15.30 -5.18
N ASP A 407 11.20 -16.02 -4.13
CA ASP A 407 10.99 -17.46 -3.93
C ASP A 407 10.01 -17.74 -2.78
N PHE A 408 8.84 -17.11 -2.86
CA PHE A 408 7.83 -17.11 -1.80
C PHE A 408 7.52 -18.50 -1.20
N LEU A 409 7.41 -19.54 -2.03
CA LEU A 409 7.02 -20.87 -1.56
C LEU A 409 8.08 -21.54 -0.69
N ASP A 410 9.36 -21.27 -0.95
CA ASP A 410 10.47 -21.79 -0.16
C ASP A 410 10.66 -20.91 1.09
N ASP A 411 10.63 -19.59 0.91
CA ASP A 411 10.90 -18.64 1.99
C ASP A 411 9.79 -18.52 3.02
N ILE A 412 8.52 -18.76 2.66
CA ILE A 412 7.46 -18.79 3.67
C ILE A 412 7.66 -19.96 4.65
N VAL A 413 8.34 -21.03 4.24
CA VAL A 413 8.65 -22.18 5.11
C VAL A 413 9.84 -21.88 6.02
N LYS A 414 10.87 -21.21 5.49
CA LYS A 414 12.11 -20.89 6.21
C LYS A 414 12.02 -19.64 7.08
N HIS A 415 11.24 -18.66 6.63
CA HIS A 415 11.08 -17.34 7.22
C HIS A 415 9.59 -16.99 7.34
N PRO A 416 8.81 -17.75 8.14
CA PRO A 416 7.35 -17.63 8.16
C PRO A 416 6.82 -16.26 8.61
N TYR A 417 7.68 -15.46 9.26
CA TYR A 417 7.36 -14.11 9.71
C TYR A 417 7.62 -13.01 8.68
N HIS A 418 8.15 -13.32 7.48
CA HIS A 418 8.52 -12.31 6.51
C HIS A 418 7.30 -11.59 5.93
N LEU A 419 6.25 -12.33 5.54
CA LEU A 419 5.01 -11.79 4.93
C LEU A 419 4.12 -11.08 5.96
N ARG A 420 4.62 -9.97 6.52
CA ARG A 420 3.93 -9.11 7.48
C ARG A 420 4.36 -7.66 7.26
N PRO A 421 3.47 -6.69 7.51
CA PRO A 421 3.83 -5.29 7.40
C PRO A 421 4.86 -4.89 8.47
N ARG A 422 5.66 -3.89 8.12
CA ARG A 422 6.61 -3.20 9.01
C ARG A 422 6.17 -1.76 9.15
N PHE A 423 6.32 -1.20 10.34
CA PHE A 423 5.83 0.14 10.65
C PHE A 423 6.95 1.12 11.00
N ILE A 424 6.80 2.33 10.51
CA ILE A 424 7.60 3.50 10.87
C ILE A 424 6.66 4.64 11.26
N SER A 425 7.18 5.56 12.05
CA SER A 425 6.53 6.85 12.26
C SER A 425 7.35 7.96 11.63
N VAL A 426 6.69 8.93 11.02
CA VAL A 426 7.31 10.15 10.48
C VAL A 426 6.66 11.36 11.12
N LYS A 427 7.42 12.08 11.96
CA LYS A 427 7.01 13.39 12.51
C LYS A 427 7.32 14.49 11.51
N TYR A 428 6.43 15.46 11.32
CA TYR A 428 6.55 16.52 10.30
C TYR A 428 6.02 17.88 10.73
#